data_AF-A0A0N8PVG8-F1
#
_entry.id   AF-A0A0N8PVG8-F1
#
_cell.length_a   1.000
_cell.length_b   1.000
_cell.length_c   1.000
_cell.angle_alpha   90.00
_cell.angle_beta   90.00
_cell.angle_gamma   90.00
#
_symmetry.space_group_name_H-M   'P 1'
#
loop_
_entity.id
_entity.type
_entity.pdbx_description
1 polymer ?
#
loop_
_entity_poly.entity_id
_entity_poly.type
_entity_poly.pdbx_seq_one_letter_code
_entity_poly.pdbx_strand_id
1 'polypeptide(L)'
;MKKLITHYEIFSMILLMILTLTSGCSAFTSKPLPQSSFNIVGKEQSYEAKIFSYAWGLKTEYGKSSAVGTQYDTVTVPAKSKLKISFNPPPKKYGNVHEIFGEDITESKTIEDYSTGITVPDKPGTYTYNYNATWDEGGVAYVIRIKVEG
;
A
#
# COMPACT_ATOMS: atom_id res chain seq x y z
N MET A 1 61.83 6.86 29.73
CA MET A 1 60.39 7.24 29.75
C MET A 1 59.85 7.50 28.34
N LYS A 2 59.82 6.49 27.45
CA LYS A 2 59.26 6.61 26.08
C LYS A 2 58.30 5.48 25.66
N LYS A 3 58.14 4.43 26.49
CA LYS A 3 57.30 3.25 26.17
C LYS A 3 55.85 3.34 26.64
N LEU A 4 55.51 4.26 27.56
CA LEU A 4 54.14 4.40 28.07
C LEU A 4 53.21 5.19 27.13
N ILE A 5 53.77 6.06 26.29
CA ILE A 5 52.98 6.98 25.43
C ILE A 5 52.33 6.23 24.26
N THR A 6 53.00 5.21 23.70
CA THR A 6 52.49 4.45 22.54
C THR A 6 51.23 3.63 22.83
N HIS A 7 51.01 3.21 24.08
CA HIS A 7 49.85 2.38 24.42
C HIS A 7 48.57 3.22 24.57
N TYR A 8 48.69 4.47 24.99
CA TYR A 8 47.56 5.38 25.18
C TYR A 8 47.02 5.89 23.83
N GLU A 9 47.91 6.17 22.87
CA GLU A 9 47.55 6.60 21.50
C GLU A 9 46.81 5.49 20.74
N ILE A 10 47.25 4.24 20.85
CA ILE A 10 46.60 3.08 20.22
C ILE A 10 45.22 2.82 20.85
N PHE A 11 45.12 2.91 22.18
CA PHE A 11 43.85 2.74 22.88
C PHE A 11 42.84 3.85 22.53
N SER A 12 43.32 5.09 22.40
CA SER A 12 42.52 6.24 21.96
C SER A 12 41.99 6.09 20.53
N MET A 13 42.83 5.63 19.59
CA MET A 13 42.40 5.35 18.20
C MET A 13 41.35 4.23 18.12
N ILE A 14 41.54 3.13 18.85
CA ILE A 14 40.59 2.02 18.87
C ILE A 14 39.24 2.46 19.47
N LEU A 15 39.27 3.25 20.55
CA LEU A 15 38.06 3.78 21.18
C LEU A 15 37.30 4.75 20.25
N LEU A 16 38.02 5.62 19.52
CA LEU A 16 37.43 6.52 18.53
C LEU A 16 36.79 5.74 17.37
N MET A 17 37.42 4.66 16.92
CA MET A 17 36.89 3.80 15.87
C MET A 17 35.60 3.09 16.31
N ILE A 18 35.55 2.58 17.55
CA ILE A 18 34.34 1.96 18.12
C ILE A 18 33.20 2.99 18.28
N LEU A 19 33.49 4.24 18.65
CA LEU A 19 32.50 5.31 18.78
C LEU A 19 31.90 5.76 17.43
N THR A 20 32.66 5.68 16.34
CA THR A 20 32.13 5.96 14.99
C THR A 20 31.28 4.82 14.41
N LEU A 21 31.42 3.59 14.93
CA LEU A 21 30.66 2.43 14.45
C LEU A 21 29.24 2.34 15.06
N THR A 22 28.98 3.02 16.18
CA THR A 22 27.66 2.99 16.85
C THR A 22 26.71 4.10 16.39
N SER A 23 27.18 5.08 15.61
CA SER A 23 26.38 6.22 15.14
C SER A 23 25.62 5.95 13.82
N GLY A 24 25.78 4.77 13.23
CA GLY A 24 25.17 4.41 11.94
C GLY A 24 23.80 3.72 12.00
N CYS A 25 23.29 3.40 13.19
CA CYS A 25 22.10 2.54 13.35
C CYS A 25 20.82 3.29 13.79
N SER A 26 20.62 4.52 13.30
CA SER A 26 19.46 5.34 13.73
C SER A 26 18.61 5.90 12.58
N ALA A 27 18.94 5.65 11.31
CA ALA A 27 18.33 6.37 10.18
C ALA A 27 17.30 5.60 9.35
N PHE A 28 16.97 4.35 9.69
CA PHE A 28 16.02 3.54 8.89
C PHE A 28 14.78 3.14 9.67
N THR A 29 14.05 4.12 10.20
CA THR A 29 12.65 3.88 10.58
C THR A 29 11.80 3.97 9.32
N SER A 30 11.47 2.84 8.69
CA SER A 30 10.50 2.85 7.60
C SER A 30 9.16 3.32 8.14
N LYS A 31 8.58 4.40 7.58
CA LYS A 31 7.21 4.82 7.92
C LYS A 31 6.25 3.63 7.77
N PRO A 32 5.13 3.56 8.51
CA PRO A 32 4.15 2.51 8.31
C PRO A 32 3.59 2.55 6.88
N LEU A 33 3.11 1.40 6.40
CA LEU A 33 2.39 1.33 5.14
C LEU A 33 1.12 2.19 5.24
N PRO A 34 0.79 2.99 4.21
CA PRO A 34 -0.47 3.71 4.15
C PRO A 34 -1.65 2.75 4.16
N GLN A 35 -2.75 3.17 4.76
CA GLN A 35 -4.01 2.45 4.71
C GLN A 35 -4.89 3.02 3.59
N SER A 36 -5.68 2.16 2.97
CA SER A 36 -6.73 2.55 2.04
C SER A 36 -8.08 2.03 2.51
N SER A 37 -9.12 2.81 2.29
CA SER A 37 -10.50 2.43 2.56
C SER A 37 -11.41 2.92 1.44
N PHE A 38 -12.64 2.42 1.43
CA PHE A 38 -13.68 2.97 0.59
C PHE A 38 -14.99 3.15 1.34
N ASN A 39 -15.85 4.01 0.82
CA ASN A 39 -17.22 4.17 1.27
C ASN A 39 -18.15 4.39 0.08
N ILE A 40 -19.43 4.13 0.27
CA ILE A 40 -20.46 4.57 -0.68
C ILE A 40 -20.73 6.06 -0.42
N VAL A 41 -20.69 6.89 -1.45
CA VAL A 41 -21.00 8.33 -1.34
C VAL A 41 -22.40 8.50 -0.76
N GLY A 42 -22.51 9.31 0.31
CA GLY A 42 -23.75 9.51 1.05
C GLY A 42 -23.98 8.51 2.20
N LYS A 43 -23.06 7.56 2.43
CA LYS A 43 -23.06 6.69 3.62
C LYS A 43 -21.82 6.95 4.48
N GLU A 44 -22.00 6.88 5.80
CA GLU A 44 -20.91 7.06 6.77
C GLU A 44 -20.01 5.83 6.92
N GLN A 45 -20.57 4.64 6.65
CA GLN A 45 -19.83 3.38 6.78
C GLN A 45 -18.65 3.33 5.81
N SER A 46 -17.46 3.10 6.36
CA SER A 46 -16.22 2.87 5.61
C SER A 46 -15.77 1.42 5.76
N TYR A 47 -15.11 0.91 4.73
CA TYR A 47 -14.61 -0.45 4.63
C TYR A 47 -13.14 -0.41 4.24
N GLU A 48 -12.31 -1.18 4.94
CA GLU A 48 -10.87 -1.25 4.69
C GLU A 48 -10.59 -2.00 3.39
N ALA A 49 -9.71 -1.46 2.54
CA ALA A 49 -9.16 -2.16 1.40
C ALA A 49 -7.98 -3.03 1.82
N LYS A 50 -7.80 -4.18 1.18
CA LYS A 50 -6.70 -5.10 1.52
C LYS A 50 -5.47 -4.78 0.70
N ILE A 51 -4.31 -4.71 1.36
CA ILE A 51 -3.01 -4.62 0.67
C ILE A 51 -2.76 -5.96 -0.02
N PHE A 52 -2.41 -5.89 -1.31
CA PHE A 52 -2.10 -7.06 -2.12
C PHE A 52 -0.62 -7.12 -2.48
N SER A 53 0.03 -5.99 -2.72
CA SER A 53 1.47 -5.93 -2.96
C SER A 53 2.03 -4.56 -2.61
N TYR A 54 3.32 -4.47 -2.31
CA TYR A 54 3.99 -3.21 -2.09
C TYR A 54 5.49 -3.27 -2.36
N ALA A 55 6.07 -2.12 -2.69
CA ALA A 55 7.48 -1.82 -2.57
C ALA A 55 7.58 -0.57 -1.68
N TRP A 56 8.18 -0.70 -0.50
CA TRP A 56 8.17 0.32 0.56
C TRP A 56 9.51 0.40 1.28
N GLY A 57 10.24 1.49 1.07
CA GLY A 57 11.62 1.62 1.47
C GLY A 57 12.48 0.52 0.85
N LEU A 58 13.10 -0.31 1.69
CA LEU A 58 13.91 -1.46 1.28
C LEU A 58 13.13 -2.78 1.28
N LYS A 59 11.83 -2.76 1.59
CA LYS A 59 10.98 -3.95 1.69
C LYS A 59 10.10 -4.08 0.46
N THR A 60 9.97 -5.30 -0.06
CA THR A 60 9.06 -5.59 -1.17
C THR A 60 8.28 -6.86 -0.85
N GLU A 61 6.98 -6.81 -1.08
CA GLU A 61 6.09 -7.95 -0.98
C GLU A 61 5.24 -8.05 -2.25
N TYR A 62 5.32 -9.20 -2.89
CA TYR A 62 4.54 -9.51 -4.08
C TYR A 62 3.33 -10.35 -3.68
N GLY A 63 2.15 -9.88 -4.02
CA GLY A 63 0.91 -10.66 -3.89
C GLY A 63 0.94 -11.90 -4.79
N LYS A 64 0.01 -12.84 -4.52
CA LYS A 64 -0.23 -13.99 -5.40
C LYS A 64 -0.52 -13.51 -6.82
N SER A 65 -0.18 -14.29 -7.84
CA SER A 65 -0.16 -13.87 -9.27
C SER A 65 -1.41 -13.13 -9.80
N SER A 66 -2.58 -13.24 -9.16
CA SER A 66 -3.72 -12.34 -9.40
C SER A 66 -4.42 -11.95 -8.09
N ALA A 67 -4.78 -10.67 -7.97
CA ALA A 67 -5.69 -10.18 -6.92
C ALA A 67 -7.07 -10.88 -6.98
N VAL A 68 -7.45 -11.34 -8.17
CA VAL A 68 -8.73 -11.94 -8.52
C VAL A 68 -8.92 -13.33 -7.91
N GLY A 69 -7.84 -14.11 -7.75
CA GLY A 69 -7.88 -15.45 -7.14
C GLY A 69 -7.78 -15.45 -5.61
N THR A 70 -7.69 -14.29 -4.98
CA THR A 70 -7.60 -14.19 -3.52
C THR A 70 -8.99 -14.02 -2.92
N GLN A 71 -9.36 -14.92 -2.01
CA GLN A 71 -10.65 -14.86 -1.32
C GLN A 71 -10.64 -13.77 -0.24
N TYR A 72 -10.81 -12.53 -0.66
CA TYR A 72 -11.16 -11.43 0.24
C TYR A 72 -12.68 -11.39 0.46
N ASP A 73 -13.08 -10.98 1.65
CA ASP A 73 -14.47 -10.71 1.98
C ASP A 73 -15.07 -9.69 1.01
N THR A 74 -16.36 -9.87 0.71
CA THR A 74 -17.10 -8.97 -0.19
C THR A 74 -18.00 -8.06 0.63
N VAL A 75 -18.11 -6.81 0.18
CA VAL A 75 -19.08 -5.86 0.71
C VAL A 75 -20.24 -5.74 -0.28
N THR A 76 -21.47 -5.94 0.19
CA THR A 76 -22.66 -5.70 -0.63
C THR A 76 -22.85 -4.21 -0.88
N VAL A 77 -22.97 -3.83 -2.15
CA VAL A 77 -23.19 -2.44 -2.57
C VAL A 77 -24.29 -2.35 -3.63
N PRO A 78 -25.13 -1.30 -3.62
CA PRO A 78 -26.15 -1.12 -4.64
C PRO A 78 -25.54 -0.81 -6.02
N ALA A 79 -26.17 -1.35 -7.07
CA ALA A 79 -25.90 -0.95 -8.45
C ALA A 79 -25.98 0.58 -8.64
N LYS A 80 -25.16 1.12 -9.56
CA LYS A 80 -25.08 2.55 -9.91
C LYS A 80 -24.70 3.52 -8.77
N SER A 81 -24.43 3.01 -7.57
CA SER A 81 -23.90 3.83 -6.48
C SER A 81 -22.48 4.33 -6.81
N LYS A 82 -22.01 5.35 -6.10
CA LYS A 82 -20.64 5.85 -6.24
C LYS A 82 -19.79 5.39 -5.07
N LEU A 83 -18.68 4.72 -5.34
CA LEU A 83 -17.65 4.40 -4.36
C LEU A 83 -16.63 5.54 -4.32
N LYS A 84 -16.18 5.91 -3.13
CA LYS A 84 -15.06 6.83 -2.92
C LYS A 84 -13.94 6.09 -2.22
N ILE A 85 -12.77 6.05 -2.84
CA ILE A 85 -11.55 5.50 -2.23
C ILE A 85 -10.84 6.63 -1.47
N SER A 86 -10.33 6.33 -0.29
CA SER A 86 -9.61 7.24 0.58
C SER A 86 -8.32 6.60 1.08
N PHE A 87 -7.29 7.42 1.29
CA PHE A 87 -5.98 6.97 1.78
C PHE A 87 -5.57 7.74 3.03
N ASN A 88 -4.85 7.07 3.92
CA ASN A 88 -4.19 7.69 5.05
C ASN A 88 -2.76 7.15 5.22
N PRO A 89 -1.71 7.97 4.97
CA PRO A 89 -1.76 9.34 4.46
C PRO A 89 -2.14 9.43 2.96
N PRO A 90 -2.55 10.60 2.44
CA PRO A 90 -2.80 10.79 1.01
C PRO A 90 -1.56 10.49 0.14
N PRO A 91 -1.71 9.86 -1.03
CA PRO A 91 -0.60 9.57 -1.93
C PRO A 91 -0.13 10.82 -2.69
N LYS A 92 1.12 10.78 -3.16
CA LYS A 92 1.65 11.76 -4.11
C LYS A 92 1.08 11.59 -5.51
N LYS A 93 0.84 10.34 -5.91
CA LYS A 93 0.25 10.01 -7.20
C LYS A 93 -0.72 8.85 -7.05
N TYR A 94 -1.91 9.06 -7.60
CA TYR A 94 -2.93 8.04 -7.77
C TYR A 94 -2.61 7.26 -9.05
N GLY A 95 -2.66 5.92 -8.97
CA GLY A 95 -2.54 5.05 -10.13
C GLY A 95 -3.88 4.87 -10.85
N ASN A 96 -3.99 3.76 -11.57
CA ASN A 96 -5.24 3.36 -12.22
C ASN A 96 -6.00 2.37 -11.32
N VAL A 97 -7.32 2.28 -11.53
CA VAL A 97 -8.12 1.17 -11.01
C VAL A 97 -8.43 0.21 -12.13
N HIS A 98 -8.27 -1.07 -11.89
CA HIS A 98 -8.74 -2.14 -12.75
C HIS A 98 -9.96 -2.77 -12.10
N GLU A 99 -11.12 -2.56 -12.73
CA GLU A 99 -12.38 -3.23 -12.39
C GLU A 99 -12.44 -4.58 -13.12
N ILE A 100 -12.74 -5.65 -12.41
CA ILE A 100 -12.77 -7.02 -12.93
C ILE A 100 -14.08 -7.67 -12.49
N PHE A 101 -14.84 -8.21 -13.44
CA PHE A 101 -16.08 -8.93 -13.15
C PHE A 101 -15.80 -10.43 -12.97
N GLY A 102 -16.32 -11.01 -11.88
CA GLY A 102 -16.12 -12.43 -11.59
C GLY A 102 -14.65 -12.76 -11.31
N GLU A 103 -14.15 -13.81 -11.96
CA GLU A 103 -12.77 -14.31 -11.80
C GLU A 103 -11.91 -14.18 -13.08
N ASP A 104 -12.48 -13.63 -14.16
CA ASP A 104 -11.78 -13.52 -15.45
C ASP A 104 -11.08 -12.16 -15.58
N ILE A 105 -9.75 -12.17 -15.46
CA ILE A 105 -8.92 -10.97 -15.60
C ILE A 105 -8.96 -10.38 -17.01
N THR A 106 -9.35 -11.14 -18.03
CA THR A 106 -9.40 -10.63 -19.42
C THR A 106 -10.53 -9.63 -19.63
N GLU A 107 -11.55 -9.64 -18.76
CA GLU A 107 -12.64 -8.65 -18.76
C GLU A 107 -12.28 -7.37 -18.00
N SER A 108 -11.01 -7.14 -17.67
CA SER A 108 -10.63 -5.97 -16.88
C SER A 108 -10.90 -4.66 -17.61
N LYS A 109 -11.55 -3.73 -16.92
CA LYS A 109 -11.76 -2.35 -17.36
C LYS A 109 -10.88 -1.41 -16.54
N THR A 110 -10.08 -0.60 -17.22
CA THR A 110 -9.31 0.46 -16.58
C THR A 110 -10.20 1.67 -16.33
N ILE A 111 -10.16 2.18 -15.10
CA ILE A 111 -10.76 3.44 -14.68
C ILE A 111 -9.61 4.39 -14.39
N GLU A 112 -9.48 5.39 -15.26
CA GLU A 112 -8.53 6.48 -15.10
C GLU A 112 -9.11 7.51 -14.13
N ASP A 113 -8.26 8.05 -13.26
CA ASP A 113 -8.62 9.09 -12.27
C ASP A 113 -9.89 8.80 -11.45
N TYR A 114 -9.74 7.94 -10.44
CA TYR A 114 -10.79 7.60 -9.49
C TYR A 114 -10.93 8.60 -8.33
N SER A 115 -10.26 9.75 -8.38
CA SER A 115 -10.28 10.76 -7.30
C SER A 115 -11.68 11.33 -7.04
N THR A 116 -12.53 11.33 -8.07
CA THR A 116 -13.93 11.78 -8.01
C THR A 116 -14.92 10.67 -7.66
N GLY A 117 -14.44 9.43 -7.53
CA GLY A 117 -15.21 8.24 -7.23
C GLY A 117 -15.44 7.32 -8.42
N ILE A 118 -15.85 6.09 -8.12
CA ILE A 118 -16.08 5.01 -9.08
C ILE A 118 -17.56 4.71 -9.11
N THR A 119 -18.18 4.74 -10.28
CA THR A 119 -19.58 4.32 -10.45
C THR A 119 -19.65 2.79 -10.47
N VAL A 120 -20.39 2.21 -9.53
CA VAL A 120 -20.65 0.76 -9.47
C VAL A 120 -21.45 0.33 -10.69
N PRO A 121 -21.05 -0.76 -11.39
CA PRO A 121 -21.78 -1.29 -12.53
C PRO A 121 -23.23 -1.67 -12.22
N ASP A 122 -24.05 -1.75 -13.27
CA ASP A 122 -25.46 -2.11 -13.17
C ASP A 122 -25.68 -3.64 -13.08
N LYS A 123 -24.75 -4.41 -13.64
CA LYS A 123 -24.85 -5.87 -13.71
C LYS A 123 -24.60 -6.46 -12.31
N PRO A 124 -25.52 -7.27 -11.76
CA PRO A 124 -25.31 -7.95 -10.48
C PRO A 124 -24.16 -8.96 -10.54
N GLY A 125 -23.46 -9.13 -9.42
CA GLY A 125 -22.38 -10.09 -9.28
C GLY A 125 -21.19 -9.56 -8.50
N THR A 126 -20.10 -10.33 -8.49
CA THR A 126 -18.89 -9.96 -7.74
C THR A 126 -17.95 -9.15 -8.63
N TYR A 127 -17.48 -8.03 -8.10
CA TYR A 127 -16.47 -7.18 -8.75
C TYR A 127 -15.24 -7.05 -7.88
N THR A 128 -14.09 -7.09 -8.51
CA THR A 128 -12.79 -6.84 -7.87
C THR A 128 -12.21 -5.55 -8.44
N TYR A 129 -11.86 -4.61 -7.57
CA TYR A 129 -11.14 -3.38 -7.91
C TYR A 129 -9.70 -3.49 -7.41
N ASN A 130 -8.75 -3.58 -8.33
CA ASN A 130 -7.32 -3.53 -8.03
C ASN A 130 -6.77 -2.16 -8.40
N TYR A 131 -6.03 -1.51 -7.50
CA TYR A 131 -5.50 -0.18 -7.75
C TYR A 131 -4.22 0.06 -6.97
N ASN A 132 -3.39 0.97 -7.48
CA ASN A 132 -2.14 1.34 -6.85
C ASN A 132 -2.06 2.83 -6.56
N ALA A 133 -1.22 3.18 -5.60
CA ALA A 133 -0.88 4.57 -5.27
C ALA A 133 0.58 4.64 -4.80
N THR A 134 1.19 5.81 -4.91
CA THR A 134 2.61 6.01 -4.58
C THR A 134 2.84 7.19 -3.65
N TRP A 135 3.77 7.01 -2.71
CA TRP A 135 4.30 7.98 -1.76
C TRP A 135 5.82 8.11 -1.94
N ASP A 136 6.48 8.94 -1.12
CA ASP A 136 7.93 9.09 -1.15
C ASP A 136 8.67 7.79 -0.82
N GLU A 137 8.09 7.00 0.07
CA GLU A 137 8.68 5.76 0.54
C GLU A 137 8.49 4.62 -0.48
N GLY A 138 7.54 4.73 -1.41
CA GLY A 138 7.29 3.72 -2.43
C GLY A 138 5.83 3.57 -2.83
N GLY A 139 5.48 2.42 -3.39
CA GLY A 139 4.17 2.12 -3.96
C GLY A 139 3.46 0.98 -3.25
N VAL A 140 2.14 1.10 -3.11
CA VAL A 140 1.27 0.07 -2.53
C VAL A 140 0.11 -0.20 -3.49
N ALA A 141 -0.20 -1.47 -3.69
CA ALA A 141 -1.37 -1.94 -4.41
C ALA A 141 -2.41 -2.52 -3.45
N TYR A 142 -3.66 -2.17 -3.69
CA TYR A 142 -4.81 -2.49 -2.85
C TYR A 142 -5.89 -3.18 -3.67
N VAL A 143 -6.71 -3.95 -2.97
CA VAL A 143 -7.84 -4.69 -3.53
C VAL A 143 -9.08 -4.41 -2.72
N ILE A 144 -10.18 -4.15 -3.41
CA ILE A 144 -11.54 -4.12 -2.88
C ILE A 144 -12.34 -5.18 -3.63
N ARG A 145 -13.12 -6.00 -2.91
CA ARG A 145 -14.12 -6.87 -3.51
C ARG A 145 -15.50 -6.44 -3.06
N ILE A 146 -16.40 -6.28 -4.01
CA ILE A 146 -17.80 -5.96 -3.74
C ILE A 146 -18.71 -7.00 -4.35
N LYS A 147 -19.92 -7.10 -3.81
CA LYS A 147 -21.04 -7.81 -4.43
C LYS A 147 -22.10 -6.77 -4.81
N VAL A 148 -22.41 -6.68 -6.10
CA VAL A 148 -23.45 -5.80 -6.62
C VAL A 148 -24.78 -6.52 -6.56
N GLU A 149 -25.75 -5.89 -5.90
CA GLU A 149 -27.16 -6.29 -5.89
C GLU A 149 -27.96 -5.35 -6.81
N GLY A 150 -28.90 -5.93 -7.55
CA GLY A 150 -29.80 -5.23 -8.48
C GLY A 150 -31.12 -4.84 -7.85
#